data_AF-F0WCK8-F1
#
_entry.id   AF-F0WCK8-F1
#
_cell.length_a   1.000
_cell.length_b   1.000
_cell.length_c   1.000
_cell.angle_alpha   90.00
_cell.angle_beta   90.00
_cell.angle_gamma   90.00
#
_symmetry.space_group_name_H-M   'P 1'
#
loop_
_entity.id
_entity.type
_entity.pdbx_description
1 polymer ?
#
loop_
_entity_poly.entity_id
_entity_poly.type
_entity_poly.pdbx_seq_one_letter_code
_entity_poly.pdbx_strand_id
1 'polypeptide(L)'
;MEFDSKNALERLKPDKLVQADVHISSVCRLIQSSTNPDKIIAEALTHPITMTGVLLGCMDANDKALDEVAHLLLINRVFAAYNLDEDVTFATRWKRHVGGKFPSKRDVMFNKVSSWWKSSPQLVLELTRATRPLRCLSFL
;
A
#
# COMPACT_ATOMS: atom_id res chain seq x y z
N MET A 1 -33.03 -17.82 13.01
CA MET A 1 -32.12 -18.16 11.91
C MET A 1 -30.74 -18.30 12.54
N GLU A 2 -30.34 -19.54 12.83
CA GLU A 2 -29.04 -19.81 13.46
C GLU A 2 -27.93 -19.58 12.44
N PHE A 3 -26.98 -18.71 12.80
CA PHE A 3 -25.79 -18.51 12.00
C PHE A 3 -24.89 -19.73 12.23
N ASP A 4 -24.84 -20.63 11.24
CA ASP A 4 -24.01 -21.83 11.28
C ASP A 4 -22.52 -21.44 11.17
N SER A 5 -21.95 -21.06 12.32
CA SER A 5 -20.58 -20.57 12.48
C SER A 5 -19.52 -21.58 12.06
N LYS A 6 -19.85 -22.88 12.02
CA LYS A 6 -18.91 -23.94 11.63
C LYS A 6 -18.63 -23.93 10.13
N ASN A 7 -19.67 -23.71 9.31
CA ASN A 7 -19.53 -23.60 7.85
C ASN A 7 -18.87 -22.29 7.39
N ALA A 8 -18.88 -21.25 8.23
CA ALA A 8 -18.22 -19.96 7.93
C ALA A 8 -16.70 -20.04 8.14
N LEU A 9 -16.24 -20.81 9.12
CA LEU A 9 -14.82 -21.03 9.44
C LEU A 9 -14.10 -21.88 8.38
N GLU A 10 -14.76 -22.89 7.83
CA GLU A 10 -14.16 -23.78 6.81
C GLU A 10 -14.02 -23.13 5.42
N ARG A 11 -14.68 -22.00 5.17
CA ARG A 11 -14.58 -21.24 3.91
C ARG A 11 -13.58 -20.10 3.95
N LEU A 12 -12.98 -19.83 5.11
CA LEU A 12 -11.86 -18.89 5.20
C LEU A 12 -10.63 -19.58 4.61
N LYS A 13 -10.44 -19.40 3.29
CA LYS A 13 -9.11 -19.44 2.66
C LYS A 13 -8.11 -18.80 3.63
N PRO A 14 -6.87 -19.32 3.76
CA PRO A 14 -5.92 -18.81 4.74
C PRO A 14 -5.96 -17.30 4.71
N ASP A 15 -6.23 -16.70 5.87
CA ASP A 15 -6.49 -15.27 5.98
C ASP A 15 -5.42 -14.54 5.16
N LYS A 16 -5.85 -13.74 4.18
CA LYS A 16 -4.93 -12.99 3.32
C LYS A 16 -3.96 -12.16 4.16
N LEU A 17 -4.36 -11.80 5.39
CA LEU A 17 -3.52 -11.17 6.41
C LEU A 17 -2.43 -12.13 6.92
N VAL A 18 -2.79 -13.35 7.35
CA VAL A 18 -1.82 -14.36 7.79
C VAL A 18 -0.81 -14.70 6.70
N GLN A 19 -1.23 -14.76 5.43
CA GLN A 19 -0.30 -14.94 4.32
C GLN A 19 0.61 -13.71 4.12
N ALA A 20 0.07 -12.51 4.23
CA ALA A 20 0.83 -11.27 4.10
C ALA A 20 1.86 -11.10 5.22
N ASP A 21 1.54 -11.56 6.44
CA ASP A 21 2.40 -11.46 7.62
C ASP A 21 3.71 -12.24 7.46
N VAL A 22 3.65 -13.40 6.80
CA VAL A 22 4.83 -14.22 6.50
C VAL A 22 5.88 -13.45 5.69
N HIS A 23 5.44 -12.50 4.86
CA HIS A 23 6.32 -11.71 4.02
C HIS A 23 6.90 -10.47 4.72
N ILE A 24 6.32 -10.00 5.84
CA ILE A 24 6.72 -8.74 6.50
C ILE A 24 8.22 -8.74 6.81
N SER A 25 8.73 -9.77 7.47
CA SER A 25 10.14 -9.84 7.87
C SER A 25 11.10 -9.81 6.68
N SER A 26 10.73 -10.47 5.57
CA SER A 26 11.52 -10.50 4.35
C SER A 26 11.53 -9.12 3.67
N VAL A 27 10.37 -8.48 3.57
CA VAL A 27 10.22 -7.16 2.96
C VAL A 27 10.91 -6.08 3.79
N CYS A 28 10.75 -6.10 5.12
CA CYS A 28 11.48 -5.20 6.03
C CYS A 28 12.99 -5.32 5.86
N ARG A 29 13.52 -6.55 5.81
CA ARG A 29 14.95 -6.79 5.60
C ARG A 29 15.43 -6.28 4.25
N LEU A 30 14.63 -6.46 3.20
CA LEU A 30 14.94 -5.93 1.86
C LEU A 30 14.98 -4.40 1.88
N ILE A 31 14.05 -3.75 2.57
CA ILE A 31 14.00 -2.28 2.69
C ILE A 31 15.20 -1.76 3.49
N GLN A 32 15.52 -2.38 4.62
CA GLN A 32 16.65 -2.02 5.47
C GLN A 32 18.00 -2.18 4.76
N SER A 33 18.18 -3.26 4.00
CA SER A 33 19.44 -3.58 3.32
C SER A 33 19.57 -2.99 1.92
N SER A 34 18.46 -2.59 1.29
CA SER A 34 18.50 -2.02 -0.06
C SER A 34 18.95 -0.57 -0.02
N THR A 35 20.04 -0.28 -0.70
CA THR A 35 20.41 1.10 -1.09
C THR A 35 19.70 1.53 -2.37
N ASN A 36 18.95 0.64 -3.01
CA ASN A 36 18.25 0.88 -4.26
C ASN A 36 16.74 1.07 -4.00
N PRO A 37 16.22 2.31 -4.08
CA PRO A 37 14.81 2.60 -3.86
C PRO A 37 13.89 1.96 -4.92
N ASP A 38 14.40 1.62 -6.09
CA ASP A 38 13.62 0.95 -7.14
C ASP A 38 13.23 -0.49 -6.75
N LYS A 39 14.09 -1.17 -5.96
CA LYS A 39 13.76 -2.50 -5.42
C LYS A 39 12.66 -2.44 -4.36
N ILE A 40 12.67 -1.39 -3.54
CA ILE A 40 11.64 -1.14 -2.53
C ILE A 40 10.28 -0.95 -3.19
N ILE A 41 10.27 -0.16 -4.28
CA ILE A 41 9.07 0.08 -5.07
C ILE A 41 8.53 -1.21 -5.68
N ALA A 42 9.39 -2.05 -6.27
CA ALA A 42 8.96 -3.33 -6.86
C ALA A 42 8.32 -4.28 -5.84
N GLU A 43 8.86 -4.31 -4.63
CA GLU A 43 8.35 -5.16 -3.54
C GLU A 43 6.99 -4.67 -3.03
N ALA A 44 6.82 -3.35 -2.90
CA ALA A 44 5.57 -2.72 -2.49
C ALA A 44 4.41 -3.02 -3.43
N LEU A 45 4.68 -3.18 -4.73
CA LEU A 45 3.68 -3.56 -5.73
C LEU A 45 3.24 -5.02 -5.60
N THR A 46 4.18 -5.88 -5.19
CA THR A 46 3.97 -7.33 -5.11
C THR A 46 3.21 -7.70 -3.85
N HIS A 47 3.45 -6.98 -2.75
CA HIS A 47 2.87 -7.29 -1.43
C HIS A 47 2.14 -6.09 -0.78
N PRO A 48 1.06 -5.57 -1.40
CA PRO A 48 0.39 -4.34 -0.94
C PRO A 48 -0.26 -4.46 0.45
N ILE A 49 -0.64 -5.66 0.89
CA ILE A 49 -1.19 -5.91 2.23
C ILE A 49 -0.06 -5.89 3.27
N THR A 50 1.05 -6.56 2.96
CA THR A 50 2.28 -6.64 3.78
C THR A 50 2.87 -5.26 4.06
N MET A 51 2.70 -4.30 3.14
CA MET A 51 3.22 -2.95 3.30
C MET A 51 2.75 -2.24 4.58
N THR A 52 1.56 -2.57 5.11
CA THR A 52 1.10 -1.99 6.39
C THR A 52 1.95 -2.46 7.56
N GLY A 53 2.26 -3.75 7.62
CA GLY A 53 3.17 -4.31 8.63
C GLY A 53 4.61 -3.82 8.46
N VAL A 54 5.03 -3.60 7.21
CA VAL A 54 6.34 -3.00 6.89
C VAL A 54 6.44 -1.55 7.37
N LEU A 55 5.37 -0.76 7.23
CA LEU A 55 5.32 0.61 7.75
C LEU A 55 5.51 0.61 9.27
N LEU A 56 4.80 -0.27 9.99
CA LEU A 56 4.96 -0.41 11.44
C LEU A 56 6.41 -0.77 11.80
N GLY A 57 7.00 -1.74 11.12
CA GLY A 57 8.41 -2.09 11.32
C GLY A 57 9.38 -0.93 11.03
N CYS A 58 9.11 -0.10 10.02
CA CYS A 58 9.90 1.10 9.74
C CYS A 58 9.75 2.17 10.84
N MET A 59 8.54 2.34 11.39
CA MET A 59 8.28 3.26 12.50
C MET A 59 9.01 2.82 13.76
N ASP A 60 8.90 1.54 14.12
CA ASP A 60 9.55 0.97 15.32
C ASP A 60 11.09 1.07 15.24
N ALA A 61 11.65 0.88 14.05
CA ALA A 61 13.09 0.95 13.82
C ALA A 61 13.62 2.36 13.52
N ASN A 62 12.74 3.38 13.41
CA ASN A 62 13.07 4.71 12.89
C ASN A 62 13.87 4.65 11.56
N ASP A 63 13.39 3.83 10.63
CA ASP A 63 14.07 3.52 9.38
C ASP A 63 14.02 4.69 8.39
N LYS A 64 15.13 4.94 7.68
CA LYS A 64 15.25 5.96 6.63
C LYS A 64 14.26 5.77 5.46
N ALA A 65 13.73 4.56 5.26
CA ALA A 65 12.76 4.24 4.22
C ALA A 65 11.31 4.54 4.62
N LEU A 66 11.06 4.97 5.86
CA LEU A 66 9.74 5.27 6.40
C LEU A 66 8.92 6.18 5.48
N ASP A 67 9.50 7.28 5.02
CA ASP A 67 8.84 8.25 4.14
C ASP A 67 8.41 7.64 2.80
N GLU A 68 9.23 6.73 2.25
CA GLU A 68 8.95 6.10 0.96
C GLU A 68 7.84 5.05 1.08
N VAL A 69 7.91 4.22 2.12
CA VAL A 69 6.90 3.21 2.46
C VAL A 69 5.55 3.89 2.73
N ALA A 70 5.54 4.98 3.49
CA ALA A 70 4.34 5.76 3.78
C ALA A 70 3.72 6.36 2.50
N HIS A 71 4.52 6.93 1.61
CA HIS A 71 4.00 7.47 0.34
C HIS A 71 3.41 6.38 -0.57
N LEU A 72 4.06 5.22 -0.69
CA LEU A 72 3.57 4.11 -1.50
C LEU A 72 2.23 3.57 -0.97
N LEU A 73 2.10 3.43 0.35
CA LEU A 73 0.85 3.06 1.01
C LEU A 73 -0.26 4.07 0.76
N LEU A 74 0.06 5.37 0.85
CA LEU A 74 -0.92 6.43 0.60
C LEU A 74 -1.44 6.38 -0.84
N ILE A 75 -0.55 6.22 -1.83
CA ILE A 75 -0.93 6.08 -3.24
C ILE A 75 -1.85 4.86 -3.42
N ASN A 76 -1.47 3.69 -2.86
CA ASN A 76 -2.29 2.49 -2.92
C ASN A 76 -3.68 2.69 -2.32
N ARG A 77 -3.76 3.38 -1.17
CA ARG A 77 -5.02 3.65 -0.47
C ARG A 77 -5.94 4.56 -1.26
N VAL A 78 -5.40 5.61 -1.88
CA VAL A 78 -6.18 6.47 -2.77
C VAL A 78 -6.68 5.67 -3.98
N PHE A 79 -5.82 4.88 -4.61
CA PHE A 79 -6.22 4.01 -5.71
C PHE A 79 -7.32 3.00 -5.33
N ALA A 80 -7.27 2.46 -4.11
CA ALA A 80 -8.29 1.55 -3.57
C ALA A 80 -9.62 2.27 -3.35
N ALA A 81 -9.60 3.52 -2.86
CA ALA A 81 -10.81 4.31 -2.62
C ALA A 81 -11.63 4.58 -3.89
N TYR A 82 -10.98 4.64 -5.06
CA TYR A 82 -11.68 4.78 -6.34
C TYR A 82 -12.27 3.47 -6.89
N ASN A 83 -11.83 2.31 -6.39
CA ASN A 83 -12.22 1.00 -6.88
C ASN A 83 -12.64 0.09 -5.71
N LEU A 84 -13.53 0.59 -4.85
CA LEU A 84 -13.94 -0.10 -3.62
C LEU A 84 -14.48 -1.51 -3.85
N ASP A 85 -15.06 -1.74 -5.03
CA ASP A 85 -15.72 -3.00 -5.38
C ASP A 85 -14.83 -3.97 -6.17
N GLU A 86 -13.56 -3.62 -6.43
CA GLU A 86 -12.65 -4.43 -7.25
C GLU A 86 -11.37 -4.83 -6.51
N ASP A 87 -11.19 -6.15 -6.34
CA ASP A 87 -9.92 -6.76 -5.88
C ASP A 87 -8.91 -6.79 -7.04
N VAL A 88 -8.37 -5.62 -7.38
CA VAL A 88 -7.38 -5.44 -8.46
C VAL A 88 -6.01 -5.09 -7.91
N THR A 89 -4.96 -5.58 -8.59
CA THR A 89 -3.56 -5.32 -8.22
C THR A 89 -3.21 -3.83 -8.27
N PHE A 90 -2.16 -3.42 -7.54
CA PHE A 90 -1.65 -2.05 -7.59
C PHE A 90 -1.33 -1.63 -9.03
N ALA A 91 -0.68 -2.49 -9.81
CA ALA A 91 -0.32 -2.19 -11.21
C ALA A 91 -1.56 -1.92 -12.08
N THR A 92 -2.63 -2.68 -11.88
CA THR A 92 -3.92 -2.45 -12.56
C THR A 92 -4.50 -1.10 -12.17
N ARG A 93 -4.50 -0.77 -10.86
CA ARG A 93 -4.98 0.52 -10.37
C ARG A 93 -4.17 1.69 -10.92
N TRP A 94 -2.85 1.57 -10.94
CA TRP A 94 -1.95 2.57 -11.52
C TRP A 94 -2.27 2.82 -12.99
N LYS A 95 -2.38 1.76 -13.80
CA LYS A 95 -2.67 1.89 -15.23
C LYS A 95 -3.99 2.62 -15.47
N ARG A 96 -5.00 2.38 -14.63
CA ARG A 96 -6.31 3.01 -14.73
C ARG A 96 -6.28 4.50 -14.35
N HIS A 97 -5.57 4.85 -13.28
CA HIS A 97 -5.63 6.19 -12.68
C HIS A 97 -4.54 7.15 -13.18
N VAL A 98 -3.31 6.68 -13.33
CA VAL A 98 -2.16 7.48 -13.76
C VAL A 98 -1.83 7.25 -15.24
N GLY A 99 -2.13 6.05 -15.74
CA GLY A 99 -1.87 5.70 -17.13
C GLY A 99 -0.51 5.04 -17.37
N GLY A 100 -0.48 4.15 -18.37
CA GLY A 100 0.71 3.44 -18.79
C GLY A 100 1.20 2.39 -17.79
N LYS A 101 2.42 1.89 -18.02
CA LYS A 101 3.09 0.94 -17.12
C LYS A 101 3.58 1.66 -15.87
N PHE A 102 3.51 0.97 -14.73
CA PHE A 102 4.10 1.45 -13.49
C PHE A 102 5.64 1.63 -13.67
N PRO A 103 6.20 2.82 -13.38
CA PRO A 103 7.63 3.08 -13.56
C PRO A 103 8.48 2.24 -12.63
N SER A 104 9.57 1.67 -13.14
CA SER A 104 10.55 0.98 -12.30
C SER A 104 11.49 1.92 -11.55
N LYS A 105 11.55 3.20 -11.95
CA LYS A 105 12.42 4.21 -11.33
C LYS A 105 11.65 5.12 -10.37
N ARG A 106 12.21 5.33 -9.18
CA ARG A 106 11.66 6.12 -8.08
C ARG A 106 11.31 7.56 -8.47
N ASP A 107 12.24 8.27 -9.08
CA ASP A 107 12.08 9.66 -9.51
C ASP A 107 10.95 9.79 -10.54
N VAL A 108 10.93 8.90 -11.52
CA VAL A 108 9.88 8.87 -12.55
C VAL A 108 8.51 8.59 -11.94
N MET A 109 8.43 7.66 -10.98
CA MET A 109 7.20 7.35 -10.26
C MET A 109 6.67 8.58 -9.51
N PHE A 110 7.48 9.20 -8.65
CA PHE A 110 7.05 10.35 -7.85
C PHE A 110 6.71 11.56 -8.72
N ASN A 111 7.44 11.80 -9.81
CA ASN A 111 7.12 12.86 -10.75
C ASN A 111 5.78 12.63 -11.45
N LYS A 112 5.48 11.40 -11.87
CA LYS A 112 4.18 11.05 -12.46
C LYS A 112 3.05 11.23 -11.46
N VAL A 113 3.24 10.75 -10.23
CA VAL A 113 2.27 10.90 -9.15
C VAL A 113 2.03 12.38 -8.83
N SER A 114 3.08 13.19 -8.75
CA SER A 114 2.97 14.64 -8.53
C SER A 114 2.21 15.35 -9.65
N SER A 115 2.49 15.01 -10.91
CA SER A 115 1.77 15.55 -12.07
C SER A 115 0.30 15.17 -12.03
N TRP A 116 0.01 13.89 -11.74
CA TRP A 116 -1.35 13.38 -11.61
C TRP A 116 -2.13 14.05 -10.47
N TRP A 117 -1.50 14.26 -9.31
CA TRP A 117 -2.12 15.00 -8.21
C TRP A 117 -2.49 16.44 -8.60
N LYS A 118 -1.59 17.12 -9.32
CA LYS A 118 -1.80 18.50 -9.76
C LYS A 118 -2.89 18.61 -10.82
N SER A 119 -3.14 17.56 -11.60
CA SER A 119 -4.12 17.58 -12.68
C SER A 119 -5.56 17.37 -12.23
N SER A 120 -5.85 17.06 -10.96
CA SER A 120 -7.22 16.83 -10.49
C SER A 120 -7.49 17.32 -9.06
N PRO A 121 -8.37 18.34 -8.87
CA PRO A 121 -8.78 18.82 -7.56
C PRO A 121 -9.47 17.76 -6.69
N GLN A 122 -10.18 16.82 -7.31
CA GLN A 122 -10.91 15.75 -6.60
C GLN A 122 -9.95 14.80 -5.87
N LEU A 123 -8.73 14.65 -6.36
CA LEU A 123 -7.74 13.79 -5.74
C LEU A 123 -7.23 14.35 -4.40
N VAL A 124 -7.21 15.66 -4.22
CA VAL A 124 -6.83 16.30 -2.96
C VAL A 124 -7.87 15.97 -1.86
N LEU A 125 -9.15 15.89 -2.23
CA LEU A 125 -10.22 15.46 -1.34
C LEU A 125 -10.08 13.98 -0.95
N GLU A 126 -9.79 13.10 -1.90
CA GLU A 126 -9.57 11.68 -1.62
C GLU A 126 -8.30 11.43 -0.80
N LEU A 127 -7.23 12.19 -1.06
CA LEU A 127 -6.02 12.17 -0.23
C LEU A 127 -6.36 12.57 1.22
N THR A 128 -7.18 13.60 1.41
CA THR A 128 -7.65 14.05 2.72
C THR A 128 -8.48 12.98 3.42
N ARG A 129 -9.36 12.28 2.69
CA ARG A 129 -10.15 11.16 3.22
C ARG A 129 -9.29 9.95 3.58
N ALA A 130 -8.34 9.58 2.71
CA ALA A 130 -7.45 8.44 2.89
C ALA A 130 -6.45 8.64 4.05
N THR A 131 -6.09 9.88 4.35
CA THR A 131 -5.17 10.23 5.45
C THR A 131 -5.86 10.45 6.80
N ARG A 132 -7.18 10.68 6.85
CA ARG A 132 -7.92 10.81 8.11
C ARG A 132 -7.71 9.63 9.08
N PRO A 133 -7.79 8.35 8.63
CA PRO A 133 -7.53 7.21 9.50
C PRO A 133 -6.10 7.16 10.06
N LEU A 134 -5.12 7.68 9.31
CA LEU A 134 -3.71 7.74 9.75
C LEU A 134 -3.51 8.77 10.87
N ARG A 135 -4.28 9.87 10.88
CA ARG A 135 -4.28 10.85 11.98
C ARG A 135 -4.77 10.29 13.31
N CYS A 136 -5.55 9.21 13.29
CA CYS A 136 -6.02 8.56 14.51
C CYS A 136 -4.98 7.59 15.11
N LEU A 137 -3.98 7.16 14.34
CA LEU A 137 -2.92 6.26 14.81
C LEU A 137 -1.82 6.98 15.60
N SER A 138 -1.76 8.30 15.57
CA SER A 138 -0.78 9.10 16.34
C SER A 138 -1.19 9.38 17.80
N PHE A 139 -2.20 8.68 18.32
CA PHE A 139 -2.71 8.83 19.70
C PHE A 139 -2.84 7.49 20.45
N LEU A 140 -2.10 6.47 20.03
CA LEU A 140 -1.86 5.23 20.78
C LEU A 140 -0.35 5.04 20.93
#